data_AF-A0A2N5A2X5-F1
#
_entry.id   AF-A0A2N5A2X5-F1
#
_cell.length_a   1.000
_cell.length_b   1.000
_cell.length_c   1.000
_cell.angle_alpha   90.00
_cell.angle_beta   90.00
_cell.angle_gamma   90.00
#
_symmetry.space_group_name_H-M   'P 1'
#
loop_
_entity.id
_entity.type
_entity.pdbx_description
1 polymer ?
#
loop_
_entity_poly.entity_id
_entity_poly.type
_entity_poly.pdbx_seq_one_letter_code
_entity_poly.pdbx_strand_id
1 'polypeptide(L)'
;MAEWARRYEGEIVQSDRPGENILVFKRALGVTTGILPWNFPFFLIARKLAPALITGNTIVIKPSEFTPNNAIAFAEIVHQVGLPKGVFNLVLGRGETVGQELAGNPKVAMVSMTGSVAAGEKIMAAAAKNITKVCLELGGKAPAIVMDDADLELAVKAVVDSRVINTGQVCNCVERVYV
;
A
#
# COMPACT_ATOMS: atom_id res chain seq x y z
N MET A 1 -13.22 -3.68 2.77
CA MET A 1 -12.79 -2.26 2.89
C MET A 1 -13.90 -1.25 2.62
N ALA A 2 -14.83 -1.48 1.68
CA ALA A 2 -15.96 -0.56 1.42
C ALA A 2 -16.83 -0.27 2.67
N GLU A 3 -16.85 -1.18 3.63
CA GLU A 3 -17.55 -1.06 4.90
C GLU A 3 -17.12 0.14 5.75
N TRP A 4 -15.96 0.76 5.49
CA TRP A 4 -15.51 1.92 6.26
C TRP A 4 -16.29 3.22 5.97
N ALA A 5 -17.10 3.27 4.91
CA ALA A 5 -17.79 4.50 4.45
C ALA A 5 -18.51 5.30 5.55
N ARG A 6 -19.08 4.62 6.56
CA ARG A 6 -19.85 5.21 7.67
C ARG A 6 -19.20 4.99 9.04
N ARG A 7 -17.92 4.64 9.07
CA ARG A 7 -17.24 4.18 10.30
C ARG A 7 -15.97 4.95 10.65
N TYR A 8 -15.35 5.67 9.71
CA TYR A 8 -14.19 6.49 10.07
C TYR A 8 -14.68 7.82 10.64
N GLU A 9 -14.28 8.10 11.88
CA GLU A 9 -14.83 9.20 12.66
C GLU A 9 -13.84 10.38 12.74
N GLY A 10 -14.41 11.59 12.80
CA GLY A 10 -13.71 12.74 13.34
C GLY A 10 -13.80 12.76 14.87
N GLU A 11 -13.31 13.82 15.49
CA GLU A 11 -13.30 13.95 16.96
C GLU A 11 -13.85 15.33 17.37
N ILE A 12 -14.53 15.38 18.51
CA ILE A 12 -14.87 16.63 19.21
C ILE A 12 -14.02 16.66 20.46
N VAL A 13 -13.10 17.63 20.56
CA VAL A 13 -12.10 17.70 21.62
C VAL A 13 -12.47 18.83 22.60
N GLN A 14 -12.20 18.62 23.89
CA GLN A 14 -12.38 19.66 24.90
C GLN A 14 -11.40 20.81 24.67
N SER A 15 -11.88 22.05 24.80
CA SER A 15 -11.03 23.24 24.79
C SER A 15 -10.87 23.80 26.20
N ASP A 16 -9.69 24.34 26.47
CA ASP A 16 -9.43 25.14 27.67
C ASP A 16 -10.10 26.53 27.59
N ARG A 17 -10.56 26.95 26.41
CA ARG A 17 -11.16 28.27 26.18
C ARG A 17 -12.68 28.24 26.40
N PRO A 18 -13.23 29.17 27.22
CA PRO A 18 -14.67 29.27 27.40
C PRO A 18 -15.42 29.48 26.08
N GLY A 19 -16.41 28.62 25.81
CA GLY A 19 -17.27 28.72 24.63
C GLY A 19 -16.65 28.25 23.31
N GLU A 20 -15.45 27.67 23.32
CA GLU A 20 -14.80 27.16 22.10
C GLU A 20 -15.15 25.68 21.84
N ASN A 21 -15.38 25.33 20.57
CA ASN A 21 -15.51 23.94 20.13
C ASN A 21 -14.32 23.56 19.24
N ILE A 22 -13.64 22.47 19.56
CA ILE A 22 -12.57 21.93 18.72
C ILE A 22 -13.12 20.74 17.93
N LEU A 23 -13.23 20.92 16.62
CA LEU A 23 -13.75 19.91 15.69
C LEU A 23 -12.61 19.40 14.81
N VAL A 24 -12.27 18.12 14.95
CA VAL A 24 -11.22 17.46 14.16
C VAL A 24 -11.88 16.61 13.09
N PHE A 25 -11.81 17.07 11.84
CA PHE A 25 -12.35 16.33 10.69
C PHE A 25 -11.29 15.44 10.05
N LYS A 26 -11.68 14.24 9.59
CA LYS A 26 -10.88 13.44 8.67
C LYS A 26 -11.27 13.78 7.23
N ARG A 27 -10.29 14.14 6.40
CA ARG A 27 -10.49 14.51 4.98
C ARG A 27 -9.59 13.68 4.08
N ALA A 28 -9.99 13.55 2.82
CA ALA A 28 -9.13 12.98 1.78
C ALA A 28 -7.82 13.78 1.68
N LEU A 29 -6.74 13.11 1.31
CA LEU A 29 -5.47 13.76 0.99
C LEU A 29 -5.53 14.47 -0.37
N GLY A 30 -6.28 13.90 -1.32
CA GLY A 30 -6.40 14.39 -2.70
C GLY A 30 -5.96 13.33 -3.70
N VAL A 31 -4.95 13.66 -4.52
CA VAL A 31 -4.39 12.71 -5.50
C VAL A 31 -3.36 11.82 -4.82
N THR A 32 -3.52 10.51 -4.98
CA THR A 32 -2.57 9.51 -4.48
C THR A 32 -1.96 8.72 -5.62
N THR A 33 -0.77 8.15 -5.40
CA THR A 33 -0.13 7.26 -6.36
C THR A 33 0.23 5.92 -5.72
N GLY A 34 0.16 4.85 -6.51
CA GLY A 34 0.43 3.48 -6.07
C GLY A 34 1.47 2.80 -6.94
N ILE A 35 2.62 2.45 -6.37
CA ILE A 35 3.67 1.69 -7.09
C ILE A 35 3.70 0.28 -6.51
N LEU A 36 3.46 -0.72 -7.36
CA LEU A 36 3.24 -2.11 -6.93
C LEU A 36 4.44 -3.01 -7.25
N PRO A 37 4.71 -4.02 -6.42
CA PRO A 37 5.67 -5.08 -6.69
C PRO A 37 5.03 -6.18 -7.56
N TRP A 38 5.81 -7.21 -7.85
CA TRP A 38 5.43 -8.33 -8.69
C TRP A 38 4.85 -9.54 -7.92
N ASN A 39 5.05 -9.64 -6.61
CA ASN A 39 4.83 -10.88 -5.88
C ASN A 39 3.34 -11.16 -5.55
N PHE A 40 2.57 -10.13 -5.22
CA PHE A 40 1.10 -10.20 -5.08
C PHE A 40 0.45 -9.04 -5.85
N PRO A 41 0.60 -9.02 -7.19
CA PRO A 41 0.38 -7.82 -7.97
C PRO A 41 -1.09 -7.41 -7.98
N PHE A 42 -2.01 -8.39 -8.08
CA PHE A 42 -3.45 -8.11 -8.10
C PHE A 42 -3.98 -7.65 -6.73
N PHE A 43 -3.56 -8.32 -5.65
CA PHE A 43 -3.94 -7.93 -4.29
C PHE A 43 -3.48 -6.51 -3.95
N LEU A 44 -2.28 -6.12 -4.34
CA LEU A 44 -1.74 -4.82 -3.99
C LEU A 44 -2.37 -3.65 -4.76
N ILE A 45 -3.04 -3.90 -5.88
CA ILE A 45 -3.96 -2.93 -6.48
C ILE A 45 -5.05 -2.60 -5.45
N ALA A 46 -5.80 -3.61 -4.99
CA ALA A 46 -6.89 -3.43 -4.05
C ALA A 46 -6.42 -2.87 -2.70
N ARG A 47 -5.26 -3.32 -2.20
CA ARG A 47 -4.69 -2.85 -0.92
C ARG A 47 -4.44 -1.34 -0.89
N LYS A 48 -4.10 -0.74 -2.04
CA LYS A 48 -3.87 0.72 -2.14
C LYS A 48 -5.11 1.48 -2.64
N LEU A 49 -5.80 0.93 -3.64
CA LEU A 49 -6.95 1.56 -4.27
C LEU A 49 -8.18 1.62 -3.34
N ALA A 50 -8.56 0.51 -2.73
CA ALA A 50 -9.78 0.46 -1.93
C ALA A 50 -9.79 1.47 -0.76
N PRO A 51 -8.73 1.61 0.06
CA PRO A 51 -8.71 2.62 1.11
C PRO A 51 -8.56 4.04 0.55
N ALA A 52 -7.90 4.23 -0.60
CA ALA A 52 -7.83 5.54 -1.25
C ALA A 52 -9.22 6.01 -1.67
N LEU A 53 -9.99 5.18 -2.40
CA LEU A 53 -11.30 5.56 -2.91
C LEU A 53 -12.33 5.74 -1.80
N ILE A 54 -12.35 4.84 -0.80
CA ILE A 54 -13.37 4.92 0.27
C ILE A 54 -13.25 6.18 1.12
N THR A 55 -12.06 6.78 1.16
CA THR A 55 -11.77 8.03 1.87
C THR A 55 -11.86 9.26 0.97
N GLY A 56 -12.26 9.10 -0.29
CA GLY A 56 -12.48 10.20 -1.24
C GLY A 56 -11.24 10.65 -2.01
N ASN A 57 -10.16 9.87 -2.02
CA ASN A 57 -8.98 10.15 -2.85
C ASN A 57 -9.17 9.61 -4.28
N THR A 58 -8.44 10.18 -5.23
CA THR A 58 -8.21 9.56 -6.54
C THR A 58 -6.83 8.89 -6.57
N ILE A 59 -6.65 7.92 -7.45
CA ILE A 59 -5.39 7.17 -7.50
C ILE A 59 -4.87 6.93 -8.93
N VAL A 60 -3.55 7.04 -9.07
CA VAL A 60 -2.79 6.59 -10.25
C VAL A 60 -1.90 5.41 -9.84
N ILE A 61 -2.13 4.24 -10.43
CA ILE A 61 -1.39 3.01 -10.14
C ILE A 61 -0.40 2.68 -11.26
N LYS A 62 0.83 2.30 -10.88
CA LYS A 62 1.82 1.64 -11.72
C LYS A 62 2.10 0.24 -11.18
N PRO A 63 1.73 -0.84 -11.89
CA PRO A 63 2.12 -2.19 -11.53
C PRO A 63 3.61 -2.40 -11.77
N SER A 64 4.19 -3.45 -11.20
CA SER A 64 5.51 -3.93 -11.64
C SER A 64 5.47 -4.23 -13.13
N GLU A 65 6.51 -3.80 -13.85
CA GLU A 65 6.72 -4.10 -15.27
C GLU A 65 6.83 -5.60 -15.56
N PHE A 66 7.13 -6.43 -14.55
CA PHE A 66 7.18 -7.88 -14.67
C PHE A 66 5.80 -8.54 -14.63
N THR A 67 4.79 -7.88 -14.07
CA THR A 67 3.45 -8.46 -13.87
C THR A 67 2.31 -7.48 -14.18
N PRO A 68 2.28 -6.82 -15.35
CA PRO A 68 1.28 -5.78 -15.63
C PRO A 68 -0.10 -6.34 -16.01
N ASN A 69 -0.18 -7.56 -16.55
CA ASN A 69 -1.39 -8.10 -17.18
C ASN A 69 -2.59 -8.14 -16.23
N ASN A 70 -2.39 -8.54 -14.97
CA ASN A 70 -3.46 -8.59 -13.97
C ASN A 70 -3.99 -7.18 -13.61
N ALA A 71 -3.14 -6.15 -13.71
CA ALA A 71 -3.57 -4.77 -13.48
C ALA A 71 -4.37 -4.22 -14.67
N ILE A 72 -4.03 -4.64 -15.89
CA ILE A 72 -4.83 -4.32 -17.09
C ILE A 72 -6.21 -4.96 -16.98
N ALA A 73 -6.29 -6.24 -16.60
CA ALA A 73 -7.58 -6.90 -16.34
C ALA A 73 -8.39 -6.19 -15.23
N PHE A 74 -7.72 -5.72 -14.16
CA PHE A 74 -8.37 -4.89 -13.14
C PHE A 74 -8.94 -3.59 -13.73
N ALA A 75 -8.19 -2.92 -14.60
CA ALA A 75 -8.63 -1.68 -15.26
C ALA A 75 -9.82 -1.90 -16.19
N GLU A 76 -9.87 -3.04 -16.90
CA GLU A 76 -11.04 -3.43 -17.69
C GLU A 76 -12.29 -3.59 -16.83
N ILE A 77 -12.18 -4.24 -15.66
CA ILE A 77 -13.28 -4.34 -14.70
C ILE A 77 -13.72 -2.94 -14.24
N VAL A 78 -12.78 -2.07 -13.87
CA VAL A 78 -13.09 -0.69 -13.44
C VAL A 78 -13.81 0.09 -14.55
N HIS A 79 -13.40 -0.10 -15.80
CA HIS A 79 -14.05 0.51 -16.95
C HIS A 79 -15.47 -0.01 -17.14
N GLN A 80 -15.67 -1.33 -17.07
CA GLN A 80 -16.98 -1.99 -17.24
C GLN A 80 -18.00 -1.53 -16.18
N VAL A 81 -17.58 -1.33 -14.93
CA VAL A 81 -18.47 -0.86 -13.85
C VAL A 81 -18.75 0.65 -13.91
N GLY A 82 -18.12 1.38 -14.84
CA GLY A 82 -18.40 2.80 -15.06
C GLY A 82 -17.91 3.71 -13.93
N LEU A 83 -16.79 3.40 -13.29
CA LEU A 83 -16.21 4.29 -12.27
C LEU A 83 -15.95 5.69 -12.87
N PRO A 84 -16.23 6.80 -12.15
CA PRO A 84 -16.06 8.14 -12.70
C PRO A 84 -14.66 8.37 -13.26
N LYS A 85 -14.59 9.03 -14.43
CA LYS A 85 -13.33 9.26 -15.14
C LYS A 85 -12.30 9.97 -14.24
N GLY A 86 -11.08 9.47 -14.23
CA GLY A 86 -9.98 10.03 -13.44
C GLY A 86 -9.90 9.57 -11.98
N VAL A 87 -10.91 8.86 -11.45
CA VAL A 87 -10.87 8.34 -10.08
C VAL A 87 -9.84 7.22 -9.92
N PHE A 88 -9.78 6.32 -10.90
CA PHE A 88 -8.74 5.32 -11.05
C PHE A 88 -8.03 5.51 -12.38
N ASN A 89 -6.70 5.46 -12.35
CA ASN A 89 -5.86 5.55 -13.53
C ASN A 89 -4.78 4.48 -13.43
N LEU A 90 -4.48 3.83 -14.55
CA LEU A 90 -3.41 2.85 -14.66
C LEU A 90 -2.36 3.37 -15.65
N VAL A 91 -1.11 3.41 -15.22
CA VAL A 91 0.04 3.76 -16.07
C VAL A 91 1.05 2.62 -16.07
N LEU A 92 1.68 2.37 -17.22
CA LEU A 92 2.66 1.30 -17.39
C LEU A 92 4.04 1.91 -17.64
N GLY A 93 5.07 1.28 -17.12
CA GLY A 93 6.46 1.69 -17.36
C GLY A 93 7.39 1.31 -16.23
N ARG A 94 8.65 1.68 -16.38
CA ARG A 94 9.73 1.37 -15.43
C ARG A 94 9.66 2.24 -14.17
N GLY A 95 10.30 1.76 -13.11
CA GLY A 95 10.43 2.50 -11.85
C GLY A 95 11.17 3.84 -12.00
N GLU A 96 12.24 3.88 -12.78
CA GLU A 96 13.10 5.07 -12.94
C GLU A 96 12.44 6.19 -13.74
N THR A 97 11.41 5.88 -14.52
CA THR A 97 10.66 6.85 -15.31
C THR A 97 9.31 7.13 -14.68
N VAL A 98 8.34 6.25 -14.93
CA VAL A 98 6.96 6.42 -14.47
C VAL A 98 6.88 6.40 -12.94
N GLY A 99 7.62 5.50 -12.28
CA GLY A 99 7.64 5.44 -10.82
C GLY A 99 8.16 6.71 -10.16
N GLN A 100 9.20 7.34 -10.74
CA GLN A 100 9.76 8.59 -10.23
C GLN A 100 8.80 9.77 -10.42
N GLU A 101 8.09 9.85 -11.54
CA GLU A 101 7.05 10.87 -11.75
C GLU A 101 5.92 10.73 -10.72
N LEU A 102 5.47 9.50 -10.46
CA LEU A 102 4.44 9.23 -9.45
C LEU A 102 4.84 9.60 -8.02
N ALA A 103 6.15 9.71 -7.74
CA ALA A 103 6.66 10.15 -6.45
C ALA A 103 6.99 11.65 -6.41
N GLY A 104 7.49 12.20 -7.51
CA GLY A 104 8.04 13.56 -7.60
C GLY A 104 7.10 14.61 -8.20
N ASN A 105 5.89 14.25 -8.64
CA ASN A 105 4.94 15.23 -9.14
C ASN A 105 4.33 16.07 -7.98
N PRO A 106 4.36 17.41 -8.03
CA PRO A 106 3.88 18.27 -6.95
C PRO A 106 2.37 18.20 -6.70
N LYS A 107 1.59 17.61 -7.61
CA LYS A 107 0.15 17.39 -7.43
C LYS A 107 -0.17 16.15 -6.60
N VAL A 108 0.82 15.30 -6.31
CA VAL A 108 0.63 14.07 -5.54
C VAL A 108 0.69 14.39 -4.05
N ALA A 109 -0.42 14.14 -3.36
CA ALA A 109 -0.51 14.32 -1.91
C ALA A 109 0.18 13.18 -1.15
N MET A 110 0.11 11.95 -1.68
CA MET A 110 0.80 10.79 -1.10
C MET A 110 1.21 9.76 -2.16
N VAL A 111 2.45 9.29 -2.07
CA VAL A 111 2.93 8.11 -2.81
C VAL A 111 2.95 6.88 -1.90
N SER A 112 2.24 5.82 -2.31
CA SER A 112 2.25 4.53 -1.63
C SER A 112 2.99 3.50 -2.48
N MET A 113 4.13 3.03 -2.00
CA MET A 113 4.97 2.09 -2.72
C MET A 113 5.19 0.81 -1.90
N THR A 114 5.16 -0.32 -2.58
CA THR A 114 5.57 -1.60 -2.00
C THR A 114 6.61 -2.23 -2.92
N GLY A 115 7.74 -2.68 -2.36
CA GLY A 115 8.84 -3.24 -3.14
C GLY A 115 10.12 -3.36 -2.32
N SER A 116 11.27 -3.12 -2.95
CA SER A 116 12.58 -3.21 -2.28
C SER A 116 12.93 -1.95 -1.50
N VAL A 117 13.79 -2.11 -0.48
CA VAL A 117 14.36 -0.99 0.31
C VAL A 117 15.00 0.06 -0.60
N ALA A 118 15.89 -0.35 -1.51
CA ALA A 118 16.58 0.56 -2.42
C ALA A 118 15.64 1.36 -3.34
N ALA A 119 14.51 0.78 -3.75
CA ALA A 119 13.50 1.51 -4.50
C ALA A 119 12.72 2.46 -3.60
N GLY A 120 12.36 2.04 -2.38
CA GLY A 120 11.70 2.87 -1.37
C GLY A 120 12.49 4.13 -1.01
N GLU A 121 13.80 4.01 -0.82
CA GLU A 121 14.71 5.14 -0.57
C GLU A 121 14.67 6.17 -1.71
N LYS A 122 14.78 5.71 -2.96
CA LYS A 122 14.67 6.58 -4.14
C LYS A 122 13.32 7.28 -4.22
N ILE A 123 12.24 6.56 -3.94
CA ILE A 123 10.87 7.12 -3.93
C ILE A 123 10.74 8.18 -2.84
N MET A 124 11.23 7.92 -1.63
CA MET A 124 11.19 8.91 -0.55
C MET A 124 12.03 10.15 -0.86
N ALA A 125 13.21 9.97 -1.45
CA ALA A 125 14.05 11.09 -1.87
C ALA A 125 13.38 11.93 -2.98
N ALA A 126 12.67 11.31 -3.91
CA ALA A 126 11.90 12.03 -4.93
C ALA A 126 10.71 12.79 -4.32
N ALA A 127 9.97 12.15 -3.41
CA ALA A 127 8.83 12.74 -2.70
C ALA A 127 9.23 13.95 -1.83
N ALA A 128 10.44 13.91 -1.26
CA ALA A 128 10.97 14.99 -0.41
C ALA A 128 11.05 16.35 -1.13
N LYS A 129 11.15 16.39 -2.47
CA LYS A 129 11.19 17.64 -3.24
C LYS A 129 9.93 18.50 -3.09
N ASN A 130 8.78 17.87 -2.82
CA ASN A 130 7.50 18.55 -2.67
C ASN A 130 6.85 18.33 -1.30
N ILE A 131 7.59 17.74 -0.35
CA ILE A 131 7.05 17.33 0.96
C ILE A 131 5.85 16.38 0.79
N THR A 132 5.88 15.54 -0.26
CA THR A 132 4.84 14.55 -0.52
C THR A 132 4.90 13.46 0.54
N LYS A 133 3.74 13.10 1.12
CA LYS A 133 3.66 12.01 2.10
C LYS A 133 4.05 10.68 1.47
N VAL A 134 4.77 9.84 2.20
CA VAL A 134 5.12 8.48 1.76
C VAL A 134 4.44 7.41 2.61
N CYS A 135 4.07 6.30 1.98
CA CYS A 135 3.61 5.08 2.64
C CYS A 135 4.35 3.89 2.01
N LEU A 136 5.33 3.35 2.73
CA LEU A 136 6.33 2.42 2.20
C LEU A 136 6.26 1.06 2.89
N GLU A 137 6.25 -0.01 2.10
CA GLU A 137 6.29 -1.40 2.54
C GLU A 137 7.44 -2.12 1.82
N LEU A 138 8.54 -2.40 2.54
CA LEU A 138 9.87 -2.59 1.92
C LEU A 138 10.47 -3.99 2.12
N GLY A 139 9.64 -4.98 2.43
CA GLY A 139 10.11 -6.34 2.73
C GLY A 139 10.50 -6.51 4.19
N GLY A 140 11.27 -7.55 4.48
CA GLY A 140 11.71 -7.85 5.84
C GLY A 140 12.59 -9.09 5.92
N LYS A 141 12.95 -9.43 7.15
CA LYS A 141 13.70 -10.65 7.50
C LYS A 141 13.01 -11.34 8.67
N ALA A 142 11.76 -11.75 8.46
CA ALA A 142 10.86 -12.17 9.52
C ALA A 142 11.43 -13.37 10.30
N PRO A 143 11.61 -13.26 11.63
CA PRO A 143 12.07 -14.36 12.46
C PRO A 143 10.91 -15.28 12.85
N ALA A 144 11.18 -16.57 12.92
CA ALA A 144 10.41 -17.54 13.69
C ALA A 144 11.26 -17.99 14.88
N ILE A 145 10.67 -18.01 16.08
CA ILE A 145 11.32 -18.45 17.31
C ILE A 145 10.51 -19.65 17.83
N VAL A 146 11.15 -20.80 17.97
CA VAL A 146 10.56 -22.06 18.42
C VAL A 146 11.14 -22.37 19.78
N MET A 147 10.31 -22.32 20.83
CA MET A 147 10.75 -22.61 22.20
C MET A 147 10.76 -24.12 22.47
N ASP A 148 11.48 -24.55 23.50
CA ASP A 148 11.51 -25.95 23.95
C ASP A 148 10.12 -26.52 24.29
N ASP A 149 9.18 -25.67 24.72
CA ASP A 149 7.81 -26.03 25.08
C ASP A 149 6.79 -25.82 23.95
N ALA A 150 7.27 -25.54 22.72
CA ALA A 150 6.40 -25.36 21.57
C ALA A 150 5.75 -26.68 21.13
N ASP A 151 4.52 -26.58 20.61
CA ASP A 151 3.94 -27.67 19.82
C ASP A 151 4.77 -27.85 18.55
N LEU A 152 5.57 -28.92 18.53
CA LEU A 152 6.56 -29.18 17.48
C LEU A 152 5.92 -29.34 16.10
N GLU A 153 4.82 -30.09 16.01
CA GLU A 153 4.14 -30.35 14.73
C GLU A 153 3.50 -29.07 14.20
N LEU A 154 2.90 -28.27 15.08
CA LEU A 154 2.37 -26.96 14.71
C LEU A 154 3.48 -26.00 14.26
N ALA A 155 4.60 -25.97 14.98
CA ALA A 155 5.73 -25.09 14.66
C ALA A 155 6.33 -25.44 13.29
N VAL A 156 6.58 -26.72 13.02
CA VAL A 156 7.07 -27.20 11.72
C VAL A 156 6.11 -26.80 10.61
N LYS A 157 4.81 -27.10 10.76
CA LYS A 157 3.81 -26.75 9.76
C LYS A 157 3.74 -25.24 9.50
N ALA A 158 3.67 -24.44 10.55
CA ALA A 158 3.56 -22.99 10.44
C ALA A 158 4.79 -22.36 9.77
N VAL A 159 6.00 -22.81 10.12
CA VAL A 159 7.25 -22.34 9.51
C VAL A 159 7.31 -22.71 8.02
N VAL A 160 7.01 -23.97 7.69
CA VAL A 160 7.04 -24.46 6.30
C VAL A 160 6.00 -23.73 5.46
N ASP A 161 4.74 -23.69 5.89
CA ASP A 161 3.66 -23.03 5.15
C ASP A 161 3.97 -21.54 4.91
N SER A 162 4.47 -20.87 5.95
CA SER A 162 4.85 -19.45 5.87
C SER A 162 6.04 -19.20 4.96
N ARG A 163 6.95 -20.17 4.79
CA ARG A 163 8.11 -20.03 3.89
C ARG A 163 7.81 -20.47 2.46
N VAL A 164 6.97 -21.47 2.25
CA VAL A 164 6.76 -22.06 0.91
C VAL A 164 5.71 -21.33 0.09
N ILE A 165 4.78 -20.63 0.73
CA ILE A 165 3.78 -19.82 0.03
C ILE A 165 4.44 -18.85 -0.96
N ASN A 166 3.91 -18.79 -2.18
CA ASN A 166 4.47 -18.01 -3.29
C ASN A 166 5.96 -18.30 -3.57
N THR A 167 6.40 -19.53 -3.33
CA THR A 167 7.80 -19.97 -3.50
C THR A 167 8.76 -19.15 -2.61
N GLY A 168 8.31 -18.74 -1.42
CA GLY A 168 9.09 -17.92 -0.50
C GLY A 168 9.30 -16.47 -0.91
N GLN A 169 8.53 -16.00 -1.89
CA GLN A 169 8.61 -14.63 -2.42
C GLN A 169 7.57 -13.73 -1.74
N VAL A 170 7.49 -13.75 -0.41
CA VAL A 170 6.58 -12.89 0.37
C VAL A 170 7.39 -12.12 1.41
N CYS A 171 7.07 -10.84 1.59
CA CYS A 171 7.76 -9.98 2.55
C CYS A 171 7.64 -10.44 4.01
N ASN A 172 6.59 -11.20 4.33
CA ASN A 172 6.32 -11.76 5.65
C ASN A 172 6.65 -13.25 5.76
N CYS A 173 7.28 -13.85 4.74
CA CYS A 173 7.79 -15.21 4.85
C CYS A 173 8.79 -15.29 6.02
N VAL A 174 8.76 -16.41 6.75
CA VAL A 174 9.82 -16.75 7.69
C VAL A 174 11.15 -16.80 6.92
N GLU A 175 12.13 -16.04 7.37
CA GLU A 175 13.43 -15.88 6.70
C GLU A 175 14.61 -16.24 7.62
N ARG A 176 14.35 -16.39 8.93
CA ARG A 176 15.30 -16.82 9.95
C ARG A 176 14.55 -17.65 10.98
N VAL A 177 15.08 -18.81 11.32
CA VAL A 177 14.51 -19.71 12.33
C VAL A 177 15.50 -19.81 13.48
N TYR A 178 15.01 -19.55 14.69
CA TYR A 178 15.72 -19.74 15.94
C TYR A 178 14.95 -20.81 16.72
N VAL A 179 15.65 -21.86 17.12
CA VAL A 179 15.14 -22.95 17.95
C VAL A 179 15.98 -22.93 19.20
#